data_AF-A0A6G8AI18-F1
#
_entry.id   AF-A0A6G8AI18-F1
#
_cell.length_a   1.000
_cell.length_b   1.000
_cell.length_c   1.000
_cell.angle_alpha   90.00
_cell.angle_beta   90.00
_cell.angle_gamma   90.00
#
_symmetry.space_group_name_H-M   'P 1'
#
loop_
_entity.id
_entity.type
_entity.pdbx_description
1 polymer ?
#
loop_
_entity_poly.entity_id
_entity_poly.type
_entity_poly.pdbx_seq_one_letter_code
_entity_poly.pdbx_strand_id
1 'polypeptide(L)' 'MAMAYENKEQRRVFRHTVRFKRADDVLLSVLADRLGVQKATLIQSMALLAAEKELQKIGLGAAAGMAHC' A
#
# COMPACT_ATOMS: atom_id res chain seq x y z
N MET A 1 18.31 -33.77 11.81
CA MET A 1 17.70 -32.53 12.34
C MET A 1 17.71 -31.52 11.20
N ALA A 2 16.65 -31.45 10.37
CA ALA A 2 15.49 -30.58 10.57
C ALA A 2 15.97 -29.16 10.95
N MET A 3 15.93 -28.17 10.07
CA MET A 3 14.70 -27.56 9.57
C MET A 3 14.88 -27.06 8.14
N ALA A 4 14.06 -27.56 7.25
CA ALA A 4 13.60 -26.75 6.13
C ALA A 4 12.96 -25.49 6.74
N TYR A 5 13.56 -24.32 6.53
CA TYR A 5 12.76 -23.09 6.52
C TYR A 5 11.94 -23.14 5.23
N GLU A 6 10.97 -24.04 5.24
CA GLU A 6 9.74 -23.90 4.49
C GLU A 6 9.18 -22.54 4.90
N ASN A 7 9.56 -21.49 4.18
CA ASN A 7 8.88 -20.19 4.23
C ASN A 7 7.52 -20.40 3.54
N LYS A 8 6.71 -21.24 4.19
CA LYS A 8 5.31 -21.57 3.96
C LYS A 8 4.41 -20.55 4.64
N GLU A 9 4.94 -19.39 5.01
CA GLU A 9 4.13 -18.17 4.95
C GLU A 9 3.82 -17.95 3.47
N GLN A 10 2.84 -18.73 3.00
CA GLN A 10 1.93 -18.32 1.95
C GLN A 10 1.76 -16.83 2.12
N ARG A 11 2.38 -16.06 1.21
CA ARG A 11 2.25 -14.63 1.09
C ARG A 11 0.75 -14.37 1.17
N ARG A 12 0.22 -14.07 2.36
CA ARG A 12 -1.22 -13.89 2.54
C ARG A 12 -1.48 -12.65 1.73
N VAL A 13 -1.98 -12.82 0.52
CA VAL A 13 -2.35 -11.72 -0.34
C VAL A 13 -3.58 -11.13 0.32
N PHE A 14 -3.35 -10.21 1.25
CA PHE A 14 -4.41 -9.48 1.92
C PHE A 14 -5.10 -8.63 0.87
N ARG A 15 -6.24 -9.13 0.40
CA ARG A 15 -7.09 -8.44 -0.56
C ARG A 15 -8.01 -7.52 0.20
N HIS A 16 -7.75 -6.22 0.11
CA HIS A 16 -8.72 -5.21 0.53
C HIS A 16 -9.64 -4.88 -0.64
N THR A 17 -10.94 -5.10 -0.44
CA THR A 17 -11.98 -4.67 -1.38
C THR A 17 -12.64 -3.42 -0.84
N VAL A 18 -12.59 -2.35 -1.61
CA VAL A 18 -13.22 -1.06 -1.27
C VAL A 18 -14.23 -0.72 -2.35
N ARG A 19 -15.39 -0.20 -1.94
CA ARG A 19 -16.43 0.26 -2.87
C ARG A 19 -16.44 1.78 -2.88
N PHE A 20 -16.31 2.36 -4.07
CA PHE A 20 -16.38 3.80 -4.30
C PHE A 20 -17.78 4.18 -4.80
N LYS A 21 -18.17 5.43 -4.55
CA LYS A 21 -19.31 6.02 -5.26
C LYS A 21 -18.95 6.17 -6.73
N ARG A 22 -19.95 6.17 -7.60
CA ARG A 22 -19.76 6.22 -9.06
C ARG A 22 -18.89 7.41 -9.51
N ALA A 23 -19.10 8.58 -8.93
CA ALA A 23 -18.33 9.78 -9.26
C ALA A 23 -16.83 9.61 -8.92
N ASP A 24 -16.54 9.08 -7.72
CA ASP A 24 -15.17 8.85 -7.27
C ASP A 24 -14.47 7.77 -8.08
N ASP A 25 -15.20 6.70 -8.46
CA ASP A 25 -14.66 5.62 -9.28
C ASP A 25 -14.27 6.09 -10.69
N VAL A 26 -15.10 6.95 -11.30
CA VAL A 26 -14.79 7.57 -12.59
C VAL A 26 -13.55 8.47 -12.46
N LEU A 27 -13.49 9.30 -11.42
CA LEU A 27 -12.35 10.18 -11.18
C LEU A 27 -11.05 9.36 -11.03
N LEU A 28 -11.05 8.32 -10.21
CA LEU A 28 -9.91 7.44 -9.99
C LEU A 28 -9.47 6.74 -11.28
N SER A 29 -10.42 6.36 -12.14
CA SER A 29 -10.11 5.72 -13.42
C SER A 29 -9.44 6.70 -14.39
N VAL A 30 -9.98 7.92 -14.53
CA VAL A 30 -9.36 8.98 -15.35
C VAL A 30 -7.95 9.34 -14.87
N LEU A 31 -7.74 9.41 -13.56
CA LEU A 31 -6.42 9.69 -12.98
C LEU A 31 -5.43 8.56 -13.27
N ALA A 32 -5.87 7.30 -13.12
CA ALA A 32 -5.04 6.14 -13.40
C ALA A 32 -4.61 6.12 -14.88
N ASP A 33 -5.53 6.38 -15.80
CA ASP A 33 -5.26 6.45 -17.24
C ASP A 33 -4.26 7.57 -17.58
N ARG A 34 -4.43 8.77 -17.01
CA ARG A 34 -3.52 9.90 -17.23
C ARG A 34 -2.11 9.64 -16.73
N LEU A 35 -1.98 8.89 -15.65
CA LEU A 35 -0.69 8.53 -15.05
C LEU A 35 -0.09 7.27 -15.68
N GLY A 36 -0.83 6.58 -16.57
CA GLY A 36 -0.39 5.33 -17.19
C GLY A 36 -0.23 4.18 -16.20
N VAL A 37 -0.99 4.18 -15.10
CA VAL A 37 -0.91 3.16 -14.04
C VAL A 37 -2.23 2.43 -13.87
N GLN A 38 -2.19 1.24 -13.26
CA GLN A 38 -3.43 0.55 -12.90
C GLN A 38 -4.13 1.27 -11.76
N LYS A 39 -5.47 1.32 -11.80
CA LYS A 39 -6.30 1.95 -10.75
C LYS A 39 -5.99 1.41 -9.34
N ALA A 40 -5.77 0.11 -9.21
CA ALA A 40 -5.40 -0.51 -7.93
C ALA A 40 -4.06 0.01 -7.40
N THR A 41 -3.06 0.16 -8.27
CA THR A 41 -1.75 0.71 -7.93
C THR A 41 -1.88 2.16 -7.47
N LEU A 42 -2.68 2.98 -8.17
CA LEU A 42 -2.94 4.36 -7.77
C LEU A 42 -3.55 4.44 -6.35
N ILE A 43 -4.60 3.65 -6.10
CA ILE A 43 -5.28 3.61 -4.80
C ILE A 43 -4.30 3.18 -3.69
N GLN A 44 -3.49 2.16 -3.95
CA GLN A 44 -2.49 1.69 -2.99
C GLN A 44 -1.46 2.77 -2.66
N SER A 45 -0.89 3.44 -3.66
CA SER A 45 0.09 4.50 -3.47
C SER A 45 -0.50 5.68 -2.69
N MET A 46 -1.74 6.08 -3.01
CA MET A 46 -2.43 7.14 -2.27
C MET A 46 -2.68 6.76 -0.80
N ALA A 47 -3.08 5.51 -0.54
CA ALA A 47 -3.30 5.02 0.81
C ALA A 47 -1.99 5.00 1.63
N LEU A 48 -0.87 4.60 1.03
CA LEU A 48 0.45 4.62 1.67
C LEU A 48 0.88 6.04 2.01
N LEU A 49 0.79 6.98 1.06
CA LEU A 49 1.12 8.39 1.31
C LEU A 49 0.26 9.03 2.40
N ALA A 50 -1.02 8.67 2.47
CA ALA A 50 -1.91 9.12 3.54
C ALA A 50 -1.49 8.52 4.88
N ALA A 51 -1.21 7.21 4.93
CA ALA A 51 -0.76 6.52 6.14
C ALA A 51 0.56 7.09 6.65
N GLU A 52 1.54 7.35 5.78
CA GLU A 52 2.83 7.95 6.15
C GLU A 52 2.65 9.31 6.83
N LYS A 53 1.76 10.15 6.32
CA LYS A 53 1.44 11.45 6.94
C LYS A 53 0.83 11.27 8.33
N GLU A 54 -0.08 10.32 8.52
CA GLU A 54 -0.65 10.05 9.84
C GLU A 54 0.41 9.47 10.80
N LEU A 55 1.29 8.58 10.32
CA LEU A 55 2.40 8.02 11.09
C LEU A 55 3.40 9.12 11.53
N GLN A 56 3.66 10.11 10.67
CA GLN A 56 4.50 11.27 11.02
C GLN A 56 3.88 12.09 12.17
N LYS A 57 2.57 12.32 12.17
CA LYS A 57 1.90 13.08 13.25
C LYS A 57 2.03 12.42 14.62
N ILE A 58 2.07 11.08 14.65
CA ILE A 58 2.21 10.31 15.89
C ILE A 58 3.68 9.94 16.21
N GLY A 59 4.65 10.53 15.50
CA GLY A 59 6.08 10.34 15.77
C GLY A 59 6.68 9.02 15.29
N LEU A 60 5.94 8.24 14.48
CA LEU A 60 6.39 6.94 13.95
C LEU A 60 6.95 7.02 12.51
N GLY A 61 6.95 8.20 11.89
CA GLY A 61 7.29 8.39 10.47
C GLY A 61 8.77 8.28 10.07
N ALA A 62 9.68 7.88 10.96
CA ALA A 62 11.14 7.87 10.70
C ALA A 62 11.89 6.61 11.16
N ALA A 63 11.21 5.50 11.45
CA ALA A 63 11.88 4.28 11.94
C ALA A 63 12.58 3.44 10.84
N ALA A 64 12.56 3.85 9.56
CA ALA A 64 13.14 3.08 8.45
C ALA A 64 14.55 3.53 8.00
N GLY A 65 15.13 4.57 8.64
CA GLY A 65 16.37 5.21 8.15
C GLY A 65 17.65 5.02 8.96
N MET A 66 17.61 4.34 10.12
CA MET A 66 18.79 4.22 11.00
C MET A 66 18.98 2.77 11.48
N ALA A 67 19.45 1.94 10.55
CA ALA A 67 20.12 0.68 10.87
C ALA A 67 21.27 0.49 9.87
N HIS A 68 22.28 1.36 9.98
CA HIS A 68 23.61 1.06 9.48
C HIS A 68 24.58 1.37 10.62
N CYS A 69 25.05 0.30 11.24
CA CYS A 69 26.20 0.27 12.12
C CYS A 69 27.46 0.60 11.32
#